data_AF-Q9L345-F1
#
_entry.id   AF-Q9L345-F1
#
_cell.length_a   1.000
_cell.length_b   1.000
_cell.length_c   1.000
_cell.angle_alpha   90.00
_cell.angle_beta   90.00
_cell.angle_gamma   90.00
#
_symmetry.space_group_name_H-M   'P 1'
#
loop_
_entity.id
_entity.type
_entity.pdbx_description
1 polymer ?
#
loop_
_entity_poly.entity_id
_entity_poly.type
_entity_poly.pdbx_seq_one_letter_code
_entity_poly.pdbx_strand_id
1 'polypeptide(L)'
;CIGCHTCPVTCKNVWTSREGMEYAWFNNVETKPGIGYPKEWENQETWKGGWVRNKDGSINPKIGGKFRVLANIFSNPDLPSIDDYYEPFDFDYQHLHNAPLGNHQPVARPRSVISGKRMEKIEWGPNWE
;
A
#
# COMPACT_ATOMS: atom_id res chain seq x y z
N CYS A 1 -5.62 3.32 22.86
CA CYS A 1 -5.78 3.09 21.41
C CYS A 1 -7.20 2.59 21.19
N ILE A 2 -7.98 3.22 20.29
CA ILE A 2 -9.38 2.82 19.99
C ILE A 2 -9.58 2.44 18.51
N GLY A 3 -8.49 2.37 17.72
CA GLY A 3 -8.59 2.02 16.29
C GLY A 3 -9.47 2.99 15.48
N CYS A 4 -9.46 4.30 15.76
CA CYS A 4 -10.39 5.25 15.10
C CYS A 4 -9.89 5.79 13.75
N HIS A 5 -8.66 5.49 13.34
CA HIS A 5 -8.03 5.95 12.09
C HIS A 5 -7.99 7.48 11.87
N THR A 6 -8.26 8.29 12.90
CA THR A 6 -8.17 9.76 12.80
C THR A 6 -6.75 10.22 12.49
N CYS A 7 -5.73 9.59 13.07
CA CYS A 7 -4.32 9.91 12.82
C CYS A 7 -3.87 9.61 11.37
N PRO A 8 -4.21 8.46 10.76
CA PRO A 8 -4.01 8.23 9.33
C PRO A 8 -4.64 9.30 8.44
N VAL A 9 -5.89 9.67 8.70
CA VAL A 9 -6.63 10.61 7.84
C VAL A 9 -6.01 12.01 7.88
N THR A 10 -5.67 12.53 9.07
CA THR A 10 -5.01 13.84 9.16
C THR A 10 -3.66 13.85 8.47
N CYS A 11 -2.88 12.77 8.60
CA CYS A 11 -1.60 12.61 7.92
C CYS A 11 -1.76 12.57 6.40
N LYS A 12 -2.70 11.76 5.89
CA LYS A 12 -3.01 11.63 4.46
C LYS A 12 -3.34 12.98 3.86
N ASN A 13 -4.30 13.69 4.46
CA ASN A 13 -4.78 14.99 3.96
C ASN A 13 -3.67 16.03 3.82
N VAL A 14 -2.76 16.09 4.80
CA VAL A 14 -1.69 17.10 4.80
C VAL A 14 -0.53 16.71 3.88
N TRP A 15 -0.16 15.42 3.80
CA TRP A 15 1.13 15.02 3.25
C TRP A 15 1.06 14.15 1.98
N THR A 16 0.08 13.25 1.87
CA THR A 16 0.09 12.17 0.86
C THR A 16 -1.19 12.07 0.01
N SER A 17 -1.87 13.19 -0.22
CA SER A 17 -3.05 13.28 -1.12
C SER A 17 -2.72 13.50 -2.60
N ARG A 18 -1.44 13.55 -2.97
CA ARG A 18 -0.99 13.79 -4.35
C ARG A 18 -0.86 12.46 -5.12
N GLU A 19 -1.02 12.53 -6.43
CA GLU A 19 -0.74 11.42 -7.35
C GLU A 19 0.69 10.86 -7.17
N GLY A 20 0.83 9.54 -7.18
CA GLY A 20 2.03 8.78 -6.83
C GLY A 20 2.18 8.48 -5.34
N MET A 21 1.34 9.05 -4.48
CA MET A 21 1.38 8.88 -3.01
C MET A 21 0.01 8.55 -2.41
N GLU A 22 -1.04 8.45 -3.23
CA GLU A 22 -2.40 8.15 -2.83
C GLU A 22 -2.52 6.78 -2.15
N TYR A 23 -1.70 5.80 -2.54
CA TYR A 23 -1.62 4.51 -1.88
C TYR A 23 -0.87 4.56 -0.56
N ALA A 24 -0.01 5.57 -0.33
CA ALA A 24 0.95 5.63 0.76
C ALA A 24 0.36 6.24 2.05
N TRP A 25 0.39 5.48 3.14
CA TRP A 25 -0.07 5.92 4.46
C TRP A 25 1.11 6.03 5.42
N PHE A 26 1.67 7.24 5.57
CA PHE A 26 2.78 7.48 6.51
C PHE A 26 2.42 7.19 7.96
N ASN A 27 1.15 7.45 8.32
CA ASN A 27 0.55 6.95 9.54
C ASN A 27 -0.55 5.96 9.15
N ASN A 28 -0.42 4.71 9.58
CA ASN A 28 -1.42 3.67 9.43
C ASN A 28 -1.74 3.07 10.80
N VAL A 29 -2.92 2.45 10.90
CA VAL A 29 -3.37 1.72 12.08
C VAL A 29 -3.78 0.34 11.61
N GLU A 30 -3.35 -0.69 12.31
CA GLU A 30 -3.60 -2.10 11.96
C GLU A 30 -4.31 -2.80 13.13
N THR A 31 -5.31 -3.61 12.80
CA THR A 31 -5.97 -4.50 13.75
C THR A 31 -5.12 -5.75 13.95
N LYS A 32 -5.02 -6.25 15.19
CA LYS A 32 -4.35 -7.53 15.48
C LYS A 32 -5.36 -8.53 16.06
N PRO A 33 -5.30 -9.82 15.66
CA PRO A 33 -4.34 -10.43 14.73
C PRO A 33 -4.59 -10.04 13.25
N GLY A 34 -3.52 -9.84 12.48
CA GLY A 34 -3.55 -9.41 11.07
C GLY A 34 -2.15 -9.29 10.46
N ILE A 35 -2.05 -9.33 9.12
CA ILE A 35 -0.81 -9.27 8.32
C ILE A 35 -0.30 -7.84 8.12
N GLY A 36 -1.15 -6.83 8.24
CA GLY A 36 -0.77 -5.41 8.25
C GLY A 36 -0.57 -4.76 6.87
N TYR A 37 0.10 -3.59 6.87
CA TYR A 37 0.31 -2.76 5.69
C TYR A 37 1.78 -2.30 5.58
N PRO A 38 2.53 -2.69 4.52
CA PRO A 38 2.17 -3.68 3.50
C PRO A 38 1.97 -5.08 4.10
N LYS A 39 1.40 -5.99 3.32
CA LYS A 39 1.12 -7.36 3.74
C LYS A 39 2.37 -8.03 4.31
N GLU A 40 2.22 -8.65 5.47
CA GLU A 40 3.30 -9.35 6.19
C GLU A 40 4.54 -8.49 6.47
N TRP A 41 4.42 -7.17 6.66
CA TRP A 41 5.59 -6.30 6.85
C TRP A 41 6.51 -6.74 8.02
N GLU A 42 5.98 -7.48 9.01
CA GLU A 42 6.72 -8.04 10.14
C GLU A 42 7.65 -9.22 9.72
N ASN A 43 7.37 -9.88 8.59
CA ASN A 43 8.12 -11.03 8.09
C ASN A 43 9.46 -10.62 7.47
N GLN A 44 10.49 -10.51 8.31
CA GLN A 44 11.84 -10.13 7.87
C GLN A 44 12.57 -11.25 7.11
N GLU A 45 12.03 -12.46 7.03
CA GLU A 45 12.57 -13.48 6.12
C GLU A 45 12.16 -13.20 4.67
N THR A 46 11.07 -12.49 4.45
CA THR A 46 10.65 -11.99 3.13
C THR A 46 11.27 -10.62 2.84
N TRP A 47 11.01 -9.61 3.68
CA TRP A 47 11.31 -8.21 3.36
C TRP A 47 12.75 -7.76 3.63
N LYS A 48 13.54 -8.60 4.30
CA LYS A 48 14.95 -8.34 4.64
C LYS A 48 15.21 -6.95 5.27
N GLY A 49 14.24 -6.43 6.02
CA GLY A 49 14.37 -5.19 6.78
C GLY A 49 15.24 -5.35 8.03
N GLY A 50 15.74 -4.21 8.52
CA GLY A 50 16.50 -4.13 9.77
C GLY A 50 17.95 -4.63 9.67
N TRP A 51 18.49 -5.08 10.81
CA TRP A 51 19.90 -5.42 11.01
C TRP A 51 20.06 -6.81 11.59
N VAL A 52 21.16 -7.47 11.26
CA VAL A 52 21.61 -8.73 11.87
C VAL A 52 22.88 -8.46 12.66
N ARG A 53 22.93 -8.98 13.89
CA ARG A 53 24.13 -8.94 14.73
C ARG A 53 24.95 -10.21 14.52
N ASN A 54 26.20 -10.04 14.13
CA ASN A 54 27.14 -11.14 13.93
C ASN A 54 27.70 -11.64 15.28
N LYS A 55 28.37 -12.80 15.24
CA LYS A 55 29.01 -13.41 16.43
C LYS A 55 30.10 -12.56 17.05
N ASP A 56 30.79 -11.75 16.24
CA ASP A 56 31.82 -10.80 16.68
C ASP A 56 31.24 -9.50 17.27
N GLY A 57 29.90 -9.36 17.30
CA GLY A 57 29.20 -8.18 17.80
C GLY A 57 28.99 -7.08 16.77
N SER A 58 29.57 -7.18 15.57
CA SER A 58 29.31 -6.24 14.47
C SER A 58 27.88 -6.37 13.94
N ILE A 59 27.36 -5.32 13.31
CA ILE A 59 26.03 -5.30 12.71
C ILE A 59 26.11 -5.15 11.20
N ASN A 60 25.23 -5.86 10.50
CA ASN A 60 25.06 -5.76 9.05
C ASN A 60 23.59 -5.57 8.70
N PRO A 61 23.25 -4.81 7.65
CA PRO A 61 21.88 -4.76 7.14
C PRO A 61 21.40 -6.15 6.74
N LYS A 62 20.15 -6.50 7.06
CA LYS A 62 19.59 -7.82 6.70
C LYS A 62 19.46 -7.99 5.19
N ILE A 63 19.27 -6.90 4.45
CA ILE A 63 19.31 -6.82 2.98
C ILE A 63 20.70 -7.18 2.40
N GLY A 64 21.76 -7.16 3.22
CA GLY A 64 23.12 -7.55 2.84
C GLY A 64 24.16 -6.43 2.95
N GLY A 65 25.43 -6.80 2.74
CA GLY A 65 26.54 -5.86 2.72
C GLY A 65 26.55 -4.96 1.47
N LYS A 66 27.42 -3.95 1.47
CA LYS A 66 27.52 -2.91 0.42
C LYS A 66 27.52 -3.46 -1.01
N PHE A 67 28.26 -4.54 -1.27
CA PHE A 67 28.34 -5.15 -2.61
C PHE A 67 27.02 -5.76 -3.08
N ARG A 68 26.28 -6.46 -2.20
CA ARG A 68 24.96 -7.02 -2.55
C ARG A 68 23.97 -5.90 -2.86
N VAL A 69 23.96 -4.85 -2.04
CA VAL A 69 23.07 -3.69 -2.24
C VAL A 69 23.37 -3.01 -3.58
N LEU A 70 24.65 -2.81 -3.91
CA LEU A 70 25.04 -2.24 -5.20
C LEU A 70 24.70 -3.14 -6.39
N ALA A 71 24.88 -4.46 -6.27
CA ALA A 71 24.54 -5.41 -7.33
C ALA A 71 23.03 -5.43 -7.63
N ASN A 72 22.19 -5.15 -6.64
CA ASN A 72 20.73 -5.17 -6.76
C ASN A 72 20.10 -3.79 -7.00
N ILE A 73 20.89 -2.74 -7.29
CA ILE A 73 20.39 -1.37 -7.43
C ILE A 73 19.42 -1.20 -8.61
N PHE A 74 19.61 -1.96 -9.69
CA PHE A 74 18.75 -1.87 -10.89
C PHE A 74 17.44 -2.63 -10.75
N SER A 75 17.37 -3.58 -9.82
CA SER A 75 16.18 -4.37 -9.54
C SER A 75 16.32 -4.96 -8.15
N ASN A 76 15.72 -4.31 -7.17
CA ASN A 76 15.76 -4.78 -5.79
C ASN A 76 14.81 -6.00 -5.65
N PRO A 77 15.33 -7.22 -5.38
CA PRO A 77 14.49 -8.42 -5.26
C PRO A 77 13.65 -8.44 -3.98
N ASP A 78 14.01 -7.62 -2.98
CA ASP A 78 13.37 -7.58 -1.67
C ASP A 78 12.35 -6.41 -1.58
N LEU A 79 12.07 -5.72 -2.70
CA LEU A 79 11.19 -4.54 -2.76
C LEU A 79 9.70 -4.95 -2.78
N PRO A 80 8.86 -4.43 -1.86
CA PRO A 80 7.40 -4.61 -1.95
C PRO A 80 6.82 -4.02 -3.24
N SER A 81 5.94 -4.78 -3.87
CA SER A 81 5.16 -4.35 -5.03
C SER A 81 3.92 -3.57 -4.60
N ILE A 82 3.22 -2.95 -5.56
CA ILE A 82 1.98 -2.23 -5.27
C ILE A 82 0.88 -3.17 -4.71
N ASP A 83 0.88 -4.43 -5.13
CA ASP A 83 -0.13 -5.43 -4.70
C ASP A 83 0.10 -5.92 -3.26
N ASP A 84 1.30 -5.72 -2.72
CA ASP A 84 1.61 -5.91 -1.31
C ASP A 84 1.03 -4.78 -0.44
N TYR A 85 0.78 -3.61 -1.04
CA TYR A 85 0.03 -2.53 -0.42
C TYR A 85 -1.45 -2.64 -0.78
N TYR A 86 -1.86 -2.07 -1.90
CA TYR A 86 -3.15 -2.19 -2.59
C TYR A 86 -3.08 -1.36 -3.89
N GLU A 87 -3.85 -1.74 -4.91
CA GLU A 87 -4.08 -0.86 -6.05
C GLU A 87 -5.00 0.30 -5.63
N PRO A 88 -4.53 1.56 -5.61
CA PRO A 88 -5.37 2.70 -5.24
C PRO A 88 -6.50 2.86 -6.25
N PHE A 89 -7.71 3.08 -5.74
CA PHE A 89 -8.93 3.14 -6.53
C PHE A 89 -9.74 4.40 -6.21
N ASP A 90 -10.50 4.83 -7.21
CA ASP A 90 -11.53 5.87 -7.10
C ASP A 90 -12.83 5.37 -7.76
N PHE A 91 -13.89 6.15 -7.74
CA PHE A 91 -15.18 5.78 -8.33
C PHE A 91 -15.63 6.79 -9.37
N ASP A 92 -16.32 6.30 -10.41
CA ASP A 92 -16.92 7.15 -11.42
C ASP A 92 -18.22 7.80 -10.92
N TYR A 93 -18.10 8.73 -9.96
CA TYR A 93 -19.23 9.44 -9.37
C TYR A 93 -20.01 10.26 -10.41
N GLN A 94 -19.34 10.77 -11.45
CA GLN A 94 -19.96 11.56 -12.51
C GLN A 94 -20.99 10.76 -13.32
N HIS A 95 -20.84 9.43 -13.40
CA HIS A 95 -21.84 8.57 -14.02
C HIS A 95 -23.22 8.67 -13.34
N LEU A 96 -23.27 8.95 -12.04
CA LEU A 96 -24.55 9.13 -11.32
C LEU A 96 -25.31 10.38 -11.75
N HIS A 97 -24.60 11.40 -12.23
CA HIS A 97 -25.17 12.69 -12.64
C HIS A 97 -25.51 12.73 -14.14
N ASN A 98 -24.66 12.10 -14.96
CA ASN A 98 -24.68 12.25 -16.41
C ASN A 98 -25.22 11.00 -17.13
N ALA A 99 -25.64 9.97 -16.42
CA ALA A 99 -26.17 8.76 -17.04
C ALA A 99 -27.43 9.09 -17.88
N PRO A 100 -27.48 8.62 -19.14
CA PRO A 100 -28.68 8.76 -19.95
C PRO A 100 -29.81 7.92 -19.36
N LEU A 101 -31.05 8.23 -19.76
CA LEU A 101 -32.20 7.42 -19.41
C LEU A 101 -31.98 5.97 -19.88
N GLY A 102 -32.16 5.02 -18.96
CA GLY A 102 -31.94 3.61 -19.23
C GLY A 102 -32.81 2.73 -18.33
N ASN A 103 -32.84 1.44 -18.65
CA ASN A 103 -33.66 0.46 -17.93
C ASN A 103 -33.10 0.11 -16.54
N HIS A 104 -31.85 0.48 -16.25
CA HIS A 104 -31.15 0.13 -15.03
C HIS A 104 -30.63 1.39 -14.34
N GLN A 105 -30.64 1.37 -13.01
CA GLN A 105 -30.13 2.45 -12.19
C GLN A 105 -28.61 2.62 -12.42
N PRO A 106 -28.12 3.87 -12.62
CA PRO A 106 -26.68 4.12 -12.75
C PRO A 106 -25.95 3.86 -11.43
N VAL A 107 -24.70 3.40 -11.53
CA VAL A 107 -23.84 3.09 -10.39
C VAL A 107 -22.43 3.65 -10.61
N ALA A 108 -21.82 4.18 -9.55
CA ALA A 108 -20.42 4.60 -9.58
C ALA A 108 -19.53 3.35 -9.39
N ARG A 109 -18.89 2.90 -10.47
CA ARG A 109 -18.01 1.72 -10.44
C ARG A 109 -16.55 2.10 -10.16
N PRO A 110 -15.78 1.20 -9.55
CA PRO A 110 -14.39 1.48 -9.22
C PRO A 110 -13.50 1.58 -10.46
N ARG A 111 -12.52 2.47 -10.40
CA ARG A 111 -11.47 2.67 -11.39
C ARG A 111 -10.12 2.73 -10.69
N SER A 112 -9.13 2.13 -11.32
CA SER A 112 -7.74 2.17 -10.88
C SER A 112 -7.21 3.60 -11.02
N VAL A 113 -6.59 4.14 -9.97
CA VAL A 113 -5.89 5.43 -10.04
C VAL A 113 -4.58 5.29 -10.83
N ILE A 114 -3.98 4.09 -10.83
CA ILE A 114 -2.73 3.82 -11.56
C ILE A 114 -2.97 3.75 -13.07
N SER A 115 -3.96 2.96 -13.49
CA SER A 115 -4.20 2.68 -14.91
C SER A 115 -5.34 3.47 -15.53
N GLY A 116 -6.18 4.12 -14.71
CA GLY A 116 -7.43 4.76 -15.13
C GLY A 116 -8.51 3.78 -15.62
N LYS A 117 -8.22 2.48 -15.67
CA LYS A 117 -9.13 1.45 -16.17
C LYS A 117 -10.19 1.09 -15.14
N ARG A 118 -11.31 0.58 -15.63
CA ARG A 118 -12.37 0.03 -14.79
C ARG A 118 -11.87 -1.20 -14.04
N MET A 119 -12.15 -1.27 -12.75
CA MET A 119 -11.93 -2.46 -11.93
C MET A 119 -13.23 -3.27 -11.90
N GLU A 120 -13.11 -4.59 -12.04
CA GLU A 120 -14.28 -5.47 -11.84
C GLU A 120 -14.65 -5.54 -10.36
N LYS A 121 -13.66 -5.62 -9.48
CA LYS A 121 -13.81 -5.68 -8.03
C LYS A 121 -12.60 -5.06 -7.34
N ILE A 122 -12.83 -4.44 -6.18
CA ILE A 122 -11.75 -4.07 -5.25
C ILE A 122 -11.45 -5.30 -4.40
N GLU A 123 -10.22 -5.79 -4.45
CA GLU A 123 -9.81 -7.02 -3.77
C GLU A 123 -9.04 -6.78 -2.47
N TRP A 124 -8.51 -5.57 -2.28
CA TRP A 124 -7.70 -5.22 -1.11
C TRP A 124 -7.71 -3.72 -0.81
N GLY A 125 -7.24 -3.34 0.37
CA GLY A 125 -7.10 -1.96 0.82
C GLY A 125 -6.14 -1.84 2.01
N PRO A 126 -5.78 -0.61 2.42
CA PRO A 126 -4.77 -0.37 3.46
C PRO A 126 -5.21 -0.75 4.87
N ASN A 127 -6.50 -1.05 5.06
CA ASN A 127 -7.11 -1.48 6.32
C ASN A 127 -8.18 -2.54 6.02
N TRP A 128 -7.79 -3.61 5.34
CA TRP A 128 -8.68 -4.69 4.92
C TRP A 128 -9.01 -5.68 6.05
N GLU A 129 -8.15 -5.73 7.08
CA GLU A 129 -8.24 -6.58 8.27
C GLU A 129 -8.76 -5.81 9.50
#